data_AF-A0A484ZCX9-F1
#
_entry.id   AF-A0A484ZCX9-F1
#
_cell.length_a   1.000
_cell.length_b   1.000
_cell.length_c   1.000
_cell.angle_alpha   90.00
_cell.angle_beta   90.00
_cell.angle_gamma   90.00
#
_symmetry.space_group_name_H-M   'P 1'
#
loop_
_entity.id
_entity.type
_entity.pdbx_description
1 polymer ?
#
loop_
_entity_poly.entity_id
_entity_poly.type
_entity_poly.pdbx_seq_one_letter_code
_entity_poly.pdbx_strand_id
1 'polypeptide(L)'
;MTQVQTQRVVRFDGANQVVEVPDPAPATIGAPTTTDYGGVKLGAAIAAPAAMTATSDTNSSASDVAGLVTDHNDLVAKYNALLTDTAALRTTLAAVLAQLKAKTIPV
;
A
#
# COMPACT_ATOMS: atom_id res chain seq x y z
N MET A 1 29.09 -17.92 -4.22
CA MET A 1 29.75 -18.53 -5.39
C MET A 1 29.34 -17.71 -6.60
N THR A 2 30.27 -17.10 -7.32
CA THR A 2 29.98 -16.36 -8.57
C THR A 2 29.51 -17.36 -9.62
N GLN A 3 28.29 -17.18 -10.13
CA GLN A 3 27.79 -17.96 -11.26
C GLN A 3 28.61 -17.59 -12.50
N VAL A 4 29.06 -18.59 -13.26
CA VAL A 4 29.82 -18.39 -14.49
C VAL A 4 28.89 -18.68 -15.65
N GLN A 5 28.74 -17.71 -16.56
CA GLN A 5 27.89 -17.86 -17.75
C GLN A 5 28.75 -18.05 -19.00
N THR A 6 28.31 -18.92 -19.88
CA THR A 6 29.02 -19.22 -21.12
C THR A 6 28.48 -18.34 -22.25
N GLN A 7 29.29 -17.43 -22.77
CA GLN A 7 28.92 -16.55 -23.89
C GLN A 7 29.61 -16.99 -25.19
N ARG A 8 28.89 -16.89 -26.30
CA ARG A 8 29.46 -17.09 -27.63
C ARG A 8 29.82 -15.74 -28.23
N VAL A 9 31.11 -15.47 -28.36
CA VAL A 9 31.66 -14.25 -28.97
C VAL A 9 32.22 -14.55 -30.35
N VAL A 10 32.00 -13.63 -31.29
CA VAL A 10 32.58 -13.68 -32.63
C VAL A 10 33.91 -12.95 -32.57
N ARG A 11 35.00 -13.65 -32.90
CA ARG A 11 36.32 -13.04 -33.02
C ARG A 11 36.40 -12.15 -34.26
N PHE A 12 37.35 -11.24 -34.30
CA PHE A 12 37.56 -10.35 -35.45
C PHE A 12 37.90 -11.09 -36.75
N ASP A 13 38.35 -12.34 -36.67
CA ASP A 13 38.57 -13.25 -37.81
C ASP A 13 37.29 -13.99 -38.26
N GLY A 14 36.14 -13.72 -37.64
CA GLY A 14 34.85 -14.35 -37.93
C GLY A 14 34.62 -15.70 -37.25
N ALA A 15 35.59 -16.23 -36.49
CA ALA A 15 35.42 -17.50 -35.78
C ALA A 15 34.58 -17.33 -34.51
N ASN A 16 33.69 -18.30 -34.24
CA ASN A 16 32.93 -18.34 -32.99
C ASN A 16 33.79 -18.95 -31.88
N GLN A 17 33.89 -18.26 -30.74
CA GLN A 17 34.51 -18.79 -29.52
C GLN A 17 33.50 -18.79 -28.37
N VAL A 18 33.54 -19.85 -27.58
CA VAL A 18 32.80 -19.97 -26.32
C VAL A 18 33.72 -19.51 -25.19
N VAL A 19 33.30 -18.50 -24.43
CA VAL A 19 34.07 -17.89 -23.33
C VAL A 19 33.25 -17.89 -22.06
N GLU A 20 33.88 -18.24 -20.95
CA GLU A 20 33.29 -18.15 -19.62
C GLU A 20 33.44 -16.72 -19.10
N VAL A 21 32.31 -16.08 -18.85
CA VAL A 21 32.24 -14.72 -18.31
C VAL A 21 31.62 -14.79 -16.91
N PRO A 22 32.25 -14.18 -15.89
CA PRO A 22 31.61 -14.02 -14.59
C PRO A 22 30.28 -13.28 -14.75
N ASP A 23 29.22 -13.80 -14.13
CA ASP A 23 27.92 -13.13 -14.18
C ASP A 23 28.03 -11.78 -13.45
N PRO A 24 27.56 -10.65 -14.05
CA PRO A 24 27.50 -9.38 -13.33
C PRO A 24 26.75 -9.55 -12.01
N ALA A 25 27.23 -8.84 -10.99
CA ALA A 25 26.56 -8.84 -9.70
C ALA A 25 25.08 -8.45 -9.87
N PRO A 26 24.14 -9.09 -9.15
CA PRO A 26 22.75 -8.71 -9.19
C PRO A 26 22.58 -7.21 -8.95
N ALA A 27 21.75 -6.55 -9.75
CA ALA A 27 21.46 -5.14 -9.55
C ALA A 27 20.85 -4.93 -8.15
N THR A 28 21.56 -4.22 -7.28
CA THR A 28 21.06 -3.85 -5.96
C THR A 28 20.24 -2.57 -6.09
N ILE A 29 18.92 -2.67 -5.92
CA ILE A 29 18.06 -1.49 -5.85
C ILE A 29 18.25 -0.84 -4.47
N GLY A 30 18.87 0.35 -4.45
CA GLY A 30 19.05 1.14 -3.24
C GLY A 30 17.72 1.66 -2.67
N ALA A 31 17.75 2.10 -1.41
CA ALA A 31 16.61 2.81 -0.84
C ALA A 31 16.44 4.18 -1.52
N PRO A 32 15.21 4.65 -1.73
CA PRO A 32 14.96 5.96 -2.33
C PRO A 32 15.46 7.08 -1.41
N THR A 33 15.98 8.13 -2.04
CA THR A 33 16.34 9.41 -1.39
C THR A 33 15.48 10.53 -1.96
N THR A 34 15.67 11.77 -1.50
CA THR A 34 14.99 12.93 -2.09
C THR A 34 15.51 13.30 -3.48
N THR A 35 16.67 12.75 -3.87
CA THR A 35 17.38 13.08 -5.11
C THR A 35 17.57 11.89 -6.04
N ASP A 36 17.43 10.66 -5.51
CA ASP A 36 17.74 9.43 -6.23
C ASP A 36 16.57 8.43 -6.13
N TYR A 37 16.24 7.83 -7.28
CA TYR A 37 15.24 6.79 -7.38
C TYR A 37 15.72 5.49 -6.69
N GLY A 38 14.81 4.79 -6.03
CA GLY A 38 15.08 3.55 -5.32
C GLY A 38 13.80 2.78 -4.97
N GLY A 39 13.96 1.58 -4.41
CA GLY A 39 12.85 0.67 -4.10
C GLY A 39 12.16 1.00 -2.78
N VAL A 40 10.82 1.07 -2.78
CA VAL A 40 10.00 1.25 -1.57
C VAL A 40 9.48 -0.09 -1.06
N LYS A 41 9.30 -0.22 0.26
CA LYS A 41 8.59 -1.36 0.85
C LYS A 41 7.09 -1.24 0.57
N LEU A 42 6.41 -2.37 0.38
CA LEU A 42 4.96 -2.41 0.29
C LEU A 42 4.35 -1.94 1.63
N GLY A 43 3.46 -0.95 1.57
CA GLY A 43 2.74 -0.48 2.76
C GLY A 43 1.72 -1.52 3.25
N ALA A 44 1.42 -1.51 4.55
CA ALA A 44 0.37 -2.35 5.11
C ALA A 44 -1.00 -1.97 4.50
N ALA A 45 -1.82 -2.98 4.19
CA ALA A 45 -3.20 -2.75 3.78
C ALA A 45 -3.98 -2.15 4.97
N ILE A 46 -4.57 -0.97 4.77
CA ILE A 46 -5.44 -0.34 5.77
C ILE A 46 -6.88 -0.71 5.40
N ALA A 47 -7.49 -1.62 6.17
CA ALA A 47 -8.89 -1.97 5.98
C ALA A 47 -9.78 -0.74 6.20
N ALA A 48 -10.80 -0.57 5.36
CA ALA A 48 -11.81 0.46 5.57
C ALA A 48 -12.71 0.07 6.77
N PRO A 49 -12.84 0.94 7.78
CA PRO A 49 -13.82 0.77 8.84
C PRO A 49 -15.26 0.56 8.36
N ALA A 50 -16.04 -0.19 9.13
CA ALA A 50 -17.35 -0.69 8.74
C ALA A 50 -18.37 0.43 8.42
N ALA A 51 -18.35 1.54 9.16
CA ALA A 51 -19.31 2.63 8.94
C ALA A 51 -19.05 3.38 7.62
N MET A 52 -17.81 3.38 7.12
CA MET A 52 -17.48 3.96 5.80
C MET A 52 -17.89 3.07 4.63
N THR A 53 -18.05 1.76 4.87
CA THR A 53 -18.50 0.80 3.86
C THR A 53 -19.99 0.50 3.95
N ALA A 54 -20.69 1.09 4.93
CA ALA A 54 -22.13 0.93 5.06
C ALA A 54 -22.81 1.46 3.79
N THR A 55 -23.54 0.57 3.10
CA THR A 55 -24.33 0.95 1.93
C THR A 55 -25.40 1.96 2.31
N SER A 56 -25.80 2.79 1.32
CA SER A 56 -26.73 3.92 1.39
C SER A 56 -27.68 3.93 2.59
N ASP A 57 -27.80 5.11 3.21
CA ASP A 57 -28.90 5.37 4.12
C ASP A 57 -30.25 5.23 3.37
N THR A 58 -31.27 4.74 4.07
CA THR A 58 -32.61 4.59 3.49
C THR A 58 -33.36 5.90 3.68
N ASN A 59 -33.98 6.41 2.62
CA ASN A 59 -34.86 7.57 2.75
C ASN A 59 -35.96 7.27 3.77
N SER A 60 -36.21 8.22 4.68
CA SER A 60 -37.30 8.14 5.63
C SER A 60 -38.64 7.98 4.90
N SER A 61 -39.45 7.03 5.38
CA SER A 61 -40.85 6.83 4.95
C SER A 61 -41.84 7.18 6.06
N ALA A 62 -41.35 7.81 7.14
CA ALA A 62 -42.18 8.16 8.29
C ALA A 62 -43.27 9.16 7.90
N SER A 63 -44.51 8.87 8.31
CA SER A 63 -45.68 9.72 8.10
C SER A 63 -46.03 10.57 9.33
N ASP A 64 -45.31 10.38 10.43
CA ASP A 64 -45.50 11.08 11.70
C ASP A 64 -44.18 11.48 12.36
N VAL A 65 -44.28 12.30 13.41
CA VAL A 65 -43.12 12.82 14.14
C VAL A 65 -42.38 11.72 14.89
N ALA A 66 -43.08 10.70 15.40
CA ALA A 66 -42.45 9.62 16.15
C ALA A 66 -41.53 8.76 15.27
N GLY A 67 -41.95 8.48 14.03
CA GLY A 67 -41.13 7.86 13.01
C GLY A 67 -39.94 8.74 12.61
N LEU A 68 -40.17 10.05 12.40
CA LEU A 68 -39.09 10.99 12.08
C LEU A 68 -38.01 11.07 13.18
N VAL A 69 -38.42 11.03 14.45
CA VAL A 69 -37.49 11.01 15.60
C VAL A 69 -36.70 9.70 15.63
N THR A 70 -37.34 8.57 15.29
CA THR A 70 -36.67 7.26 15.21
C THR A 70 -35.59 7.28 14.13
N ASP A 71 -35.93 7.73 12.92
CA ASP A 71 -35.01 7.84 11.79
C ASP A 71 -33.86 8.82 12.09
N HIS A 72 -34.16 9.94 12.76
CA HIS A 72 -33.14 10.90 13.17
C HIS A 72 -32.15 10.30 14.17
N ASN A 73 -32.63 9.57 15.17
CA ASN A 73 -31.77 8.93 16.16
C ASN A 73 -30.86 7.87 15.51
N ASP A 74 -31.36 7.13 14.53
CA ASP A 74 -30.56 6.18 13.74
C ASP A 74 -29.46 6.90 12.93
N LEU A 75 -29.78 8.02 12.28
CA LEU A 75 -28.79 8.83 11.56
C LEU A 75 -27.71 9.39 12.51
N VAL A 76 -28.10 9.85 13.71
CA VAL A 76 -27.15 10.30 14.74
C VAL A 76 -26.22 9.17 15.17
N ALA A 77 -26.74 7.94 15.35
CA ALA A 77 -25.93 6.78 15.70
C ALA A 77 -24.92 6.45 14.59
N LYS A 78 -25.36 6.42 13.33
CA LYS A 78 -24.49 6.21 12.16
C LYS A 78 -23.40 7.28 12.05
N TYR A 79 -23.74 8.55 12.28
CA TYR A 79 -22.77 9.65 12.30
C TYR A 79 -21.72 9.46 13.38
N ASN A 80 -22.11 9.10 14.60
CA ASN A 80 -21.17 8.87 15.70
C ASN A 80 -20.24 7.68 15.43
N ALA A 81 -20.73 6.63 14.77
CA ALA A 81 -19.91 5.52 14.31
C ALA A 81 -18.88 6.00 13.26
N LEU A 82 -19.32 6.77 12.25
CA LEU A 82 -18.43 7.32 11.23
C LEU A 82 -17.36 8.26 11.80
N LEU A 83 -17.72 9.07 12.79
CA LEU A 83 -16.78 9.93 13.50
C LEU A 83 -15.70 9.11 14.22
N THR A 84 -16.10 8.04 14.91
CA THR A 84 -15.19 7.12 15.61
C THR A 84 -14.24 6.44 14.63
N ASP A 85 -14.78 5.90 13.54
CA ASP A 85 -14.02 5.24 12.48
C ASP A 85 -12.99 6.18 11.84
N THR A 86 -13.36 7.45 11.61
CA THR A 86 -12.46 8.48 11.07
C THR A 86 -11.31 8.80 12.02
N ALA A 87 -11.57 8.86 13.33
CA ALA A 87 -10.54 9.09 14.33
C ALA A 87 -9.55 7.91 14.43
N ALA A 88 -10.06 6.68 14.34
CA ALA A 88 -9.23 5.48 14.30
C ALA A 88 -8.34 5.47 13.03
N LEU A 89 -8.91 5.76 11.86
CA LEU A 89 -8.15 5.81 10.61
C LEU A 89 -7.03 6.86 10.66
N ARG A 90 -7.30 8.05 11.21
CA ARG A 90 -6.30 9.10 11.40
C ARG A 90 -5.13 8.62 12.25
N THR A 91 -5.42 7.87 13.32
CA THR A 91 -4.41 7.30 14.22
C THR A 91 -3.56 6.26 13.48
N THR A 92 -4.18 5.37 12.72
CA THR A 92 -3.49 4.38 11.88
C THR A 92 -2.58 5.04 10.85
N LEU A 93 -3.08 6.07 10.16
CA LEU A 93 -2.29 6.82 9.17
C LEU A 93 -1.09 7.53 9.81
N ALA A 94 -1.26 8.12 10.99
CA ALA A 94 -0.16 8.74 11.73
C ALA A 94 0.91 7.71 12.13
N ALA A 95 0.49 6.52 12.57
CA ALA A 95 1.40 5.42 12.90
C ALA A 95 2.16 4.91 11.67
N VAL A 96 1.48 4.71 10.53
CA VAL A 96 2.11 4.33 9.26
C VAL A 96 3.12 5.38 8.81
N LEU A 97 2.78 6.67 8.89
CA LEU A 97 3.70 7.74 8.56
C LEU A 97 4.95 7.74 9.45
N ALA A 98 4.80 7.48 10.76
CA ALA A 98 5.93 7.37 11.67
C ALA A 98 6.83 6.17 11.32
N GLN A 99 6.25 5.01 11.01
CA GLN A 99 6.99 3.82 10.59
C GLN A 99 7.72 4.01 9.26
N LEU A 100 7.10 4.71 8.29
CA LEU A 100 7.74 5.07 7.01
C LEU A 100 8.96 5.96 7.24
N LYS A 101 8.84 6.97 8.10
CA LYS A 101 9.96 7.84 8.47
C LYS A 101 11.08 7.07 9.17
N ALA A 102 10.75 6.07 9.99
CA ALA A 102 11.71 5.22 10.68
C ALA A 102 12.29 4.08 9.82
N LYS A 103 11.77 3.84 8.60
CA LYS A 103 12.07 2.68 7.73
C LYS A 103 11.72 1.31 8.36
N THR A 104 10.87 1.27 9.38
CA THR A 104 10.60 0.09 10.22
C THR A 104 9.32 -0.68 9.89
N ILE A 105 8.67 -0.45 8.74
CA ILE A 105 7.53 -1.31 8.37
C ILE A 105 8.02 -2.77 8.37
N PRO A 106 7.46 -3.64 9.25
CA PRO A 106 7.82 -5.05 9.29
C PRO A 106 7.42 -5.70 7.97
N VAL A 107 8.32 -6.53 7.44
CA VAL A 107 8.12 -7.32 6.21
C VAL A 107 7.41 -8.63 6.50
#